data_AF-A0A2Z3JNS1-F1
#
_entry.id   AF-A0A2Z3JNS1-F1
#
_cell.length_a   1.000
_cell.length_b   1.000
_cell.length_c   1.000
_cell.angle_alpha   90.00
_cell.angle_beta   90.00
_cell.angle_gamma   90.00
#
_symmetry.space_group_name_H-M   'P 1'
#
loop_
_entity.id
_entity.type
_entity.pdbx_description
1 polymer ?
#
loop_
_entity_poly.entity_id
_entity_poly.type
_entity_poly.pdbx_seq_one_letter_code
_entity_poly.pdbx_strand_id
1 'polypeptide(L)'
;MQLMVKARRYDHVLRVAELARAIAAANHLDADRAYLAGILHDIARDLPDSELLRLAPPEVPIDSAHPLALHGRAARTLLERWGYRDEVVLRAVEDHTTGPRSHCPVSACVYVADVSEPGRGVNEDIRELAMVDLEGALAQAISSKVHYLQARGIPVHPRTLSAYRALQARGALPCGDA
;
A
#
# COMPACT_ATOMS: atom_id res chain seq x y z
N MET A 1 1.93 14.38 -20.73
CA MET A 1 2.51 13.95 -19.45
C MET A 1 2.77 12.46 -19.54
N GLN A 2 4.01 12.03 -19.73
CA GLN A 2 4.35 10.61 -19.82
C GLN A 2 4.79 10.18 -18.41
N LEU A 3 4.02 9.30 -17.77
CA LEU A 3 4.38 8.75 -16.46
C LEU A 3 5.65 7.90 -16.61
N MET A 4 6.46 7.83 -15.54
CA MET A 4 7.75 7.10 -15.51
C MET A 4 7.60 5.56 -15.51
N VAL A 5 6.44 5.04 -15.87
CA VAL A 5 6.09 3.61 -15.79
C VAL A 5 5.67 3.04 -17.14
N LYS A 6 5.84 1.73 -17.32
CA LYS A 6 5.42 1.00 -18.53
C LYS A 6 3.90 1.06 -18.73
N ALA A 7 3.43 0.88 -19.97
CA ALA A 7 2.00 0.96 -20.33
C ALA A 7 1.08 0.08 -19.43
N ARG A 8 1.43 -1.20 -19.21
CA ARG A 8 0.66 -2.08 -18.32
C ARG A 8 0.54 -1.53 -16.89
N ARG A 9 1.58 -0.84 -16.41
CA ARG A 9 1.62 -0.23 -15.08
C ARG A 9 0.79 1.05 -15.04
N TYR A 10 0.74 1.80 -16.14
CA TYR A 10 -0.14 2.96 -16.26
C TYR A 10 -1.61 2.58 -16.08
N ASP A 11 -2.08 1.53 -16.75
CA ASP A 11 -3.49 1.09 -16.59
C ASP A 11 -3.77 0.61 -15.16
N HIS A 12 -2.80 -0.05 -14.52
CA HIS A 12 -2.86 -0.41 -13.10
C HIS A 12 -3.03 0.84 -12.23
N VAL A 13 -2.18 1.85 -12.42
CA VAL A 13 -2.23 3.11 -11.67
C VAL A 13 -3.60 3.79 -11.78
N LEU A 14 -4.18 3.84 -12.99
CA LEU A 14 -5.51 4.42 -13.18
C LEU A 14 -6.60 3.66 -12.43
N ARG A 15 -6.58 2.32 -12.49
CA ARG A 15 -7.58 1.50 -11.77
C ARG A 15 -7.41 1.60 -10.25
N VAL A 16 -6.17 1.68 -9.75
CA VAL A 16 -5.90 1.92 -8.32
C VAL A 16 -6.41 3.29 -7.90
N ALA A 17 -6.17 4.34 -8.69
CA ALA A 17 -6.64 5.69 -8.36
C ALA A 17 -8.16 5.78 -8.26
N GLU A 18 -8.88 5.25 -9.25
CA GLU A 18 -10.35 5.24 -9.24
C GLU A 18 -10.90 4.39 -8.09
N LEU A 19 -10.31 3.23 -7.83
CA LEU A 19 -10.76 2.38 -6.73
C LEU A 19 -10.47 3.01 -5.37
N ALA A 20 -9.29 3.61 -5.16
CA ALA A 20 -8.96 4.30 -3.92
C ALA A 20 -9.92 5.47 -3.65
N ARG A 21 -10.29 6.21 -4.70
CA ARG A 21 -11.31 7.26 -4.63
C ARG A 21 -12.67 6.73 -4.20
N ALA A 22 -13.13 5.64 -4.82
CA ALA A 22 -14.41 5.02 -4.50
C ALA A 22 -14.45 4.51 -3.05
N ILE A 23 -13.40 3.80 -2.61
CA ILE A 23 -13.26 3.32 -1.23
C ILE A 23 -13.30 4.50 -0.25
N ALA A 24 -12.54 5.57 -0.51
CA ALA A 24 -12.53 6.74 0.36
C ALA A 24 -13.90 7.41 0.45
N ALA A 25 -14.60 7.59 -0.67
CA ALA A 25 -15.94 8.16 -0.70
C ALA A 25 -16.96 7.32 0.10
N ALA A 26 -16.92 5.99 -0.06
CA ALA A 26 -17.81 5.08 0.66
C ALA A 26 -17.58 5.08 2.19
N ASN A 27 -16.36 5.40 2.62
CA ASN A 27 -15.98 5.47 4.03
C ASN A 27 -15.94 6.91 4.59
N HIS A 28 -16.52 7.88 3.88
CA HIS A 28 -16.56 9.30 4.27
C HIS A 28 -15.18 9.94 4.52
N LEU A 29 -14.18 9.54 3.72
CA LEU A 29 -12.81 10.05 3.74
C LEU A 29 -12.55 11.02 2.58
N ASP A 30 -11.39 11.65 2.57
CA ASP A 30 -10.94 12.57 1.51
C ASP A 30 -10.65 11.80 0.20
N ALA A 31 -11.65 11.76 -0.68
CA ALA A 31 -11.60 11.02 -1.93
C ALA A 31 -10.58 11.57 -2.94
N ASP A 32 -10.36 12.89 -2.95
CA ASP A 32 -9.42 13.52 -3.88
C ASP A 32 -7.98 13.22 -3.48
N ARG A 33 -7.67 13.22 -2.18
CA ARG A 33 -6.36 12.76 -1.69
C ARG A 33 -6.13 11.28 -1.94
N ALA A 34 -7.15 10.44 -1.76
CA ALA A 34 -7.04 9.01 -2.06
C ALA A 34 -6.78 8.76 -3.56
N TYR A 35 -7.50 9.46 -4.43
CA TYR A 35 -7.27 9.42 -5.87
C TYR A 35 -5.84 9.82 -6.22
N LEU A 36 -5.38 10.98 -5.71
CA LEU A 36 -4.06 11.51 -6.02
C LEU A 36 -2.94 10.60 -5.50
N ALA A 37 -3.09 10.04 -4.31
CA ALA A 37 -2.17 9.03 -3.79
C ALA A 37 -2.14 7.77 -4.66
N GLY A 38 -3.30 7.31 -5.15
CA GLY A 38 -3.39 6.22 -6.11
C GLY A 38 -2.69 6.51 -7.46
N ILE A 39 -2.75 7.74 -7.96
CA ILE A 39 -1.99 8.15 -9.16
C ILE A 39 -0.48 8.09 -8.93
N LEU A 40 -0.03 8.45 -7.73
CA LEU A 40 1.39 8.67 -7.42
C LEU A 40 2.10 7.44 -6.82
N HIS A 41 1.38 6.43 -6.32
CA HIS A 41 1.95 5.33 -5.53
C HIS A 41 3.12 4.61 -6.22
N ASP A 42 2.95 4.31 -7.52
CA ASP A 42 3.88 3.50 -8.31
C ASP A 42 4.85 4.34 -9.16
N ILE A 43 4.98 5.65 -8.92
CA ILE A 43 5.79 6.53 -9.80
C ILE A 43 7.28 6.15 -9.85
N ALA A 44 7.80 5.52 -8.80
CA ALA A 44 9.17 5.02 -8.72
C ALA A 44 9.28 3.51 -9.02
N ARG A 45 8.18 2.85 -9.40
CA ARG A 45 8.07 1.38 -9.49
C ARG A 45 9.05 0.74 -10.48
N ASP A 46 9.27 1.40 -11.61
CA ASP A 46 10.09 0.89 -12.72
C ASP A 46 11.53 1.46 -12.70
N LEU A 47 11.92 2.15 -11.62
CA LEU A 47 13.32 2.58 -11.42
C LEU A 47 14.23 1.36 -11.19
N PRO A 48 15.51 1.42 -11.63
CA PRO A 48 16.47 0.36 -11.33
C PRO A 48 16.77 0.28 -9.84
N ASP A 49 17.16 -0.90 -9.36
CA ASP A 49 17.44 -1.17 -7.94
C ASP A 49 18.45 -0.18 -7.33
N SER A 50 19.47 0.23 -8.09
CA SER A 50 20.45 1.24 -7.65
C SER A 50 19.81 2.59 -7.35
N GLU A 51 18.83 3.01 -8.14
CA GLU A 51 18.09 4.26 -7.93
C GLU A 51 17.10 4.14 -6.77
N LEU A 52 16.44 2.98 -6.63
CA LEU A 52 15.58 2.70 -5.47
C LEU A 52 16.36 2.79 -4.16
N LEU A 53 17.53 2.17 -4.08
CA LEU A 53 18.41 2.20 -2.91
C LEU A 53 18.96 3.61 -2.63
N ARG A 54 19.22 4.39 -3.69
CA ARG A 54 19.70 5.78 -3.56
C ARG A 54 18.60 6.72 -3.06
N LEU A 55 17.36 6.54 -3.51
CA LEU A 55 16.21 7.36 -3.12
C LEU A 55 15.66 6.96 -1.75
N ALA A 56 15.68 5.66 -1.42
CA ALA A 56 15.22 5.12 -0.15
C ALA A 56 16.30 4.20 0.44
N PRO A 57 17.25 4.76 1.22
CA PRO A 57 18.29 3.97 1.87
C PRO A 57 17.71 2.81 2.69
N PRO A 58 18.32 1.61 2.62
CA PRO A 58 17.91 0.45 3.42
C PRO A 58 17.84 0.76 4.91
N GLU A 59 16.75 0.38 5.55
CA GLU A 59 16.59 0.45 7.00
C GLU A 59 16.72 -0.93 7.66
N VAL A 60 16.44 -1.99 6.89
CA VAL A 60 16.47 -3.39 7.35
C VAL A 60 17.08 -4.29 6.27
N PRO A 61 17.65 -5.47 6.62
CA PRO A 61 18.34 -6.34 5.66
C PRO A 61 17.52 -6.72 4.41
N ILE A 62 16.20 -6.86 4.56
CA ILE A 62 15.30 -7.20 3.46
C ILE A 62 15.22 -6.08 2.40
N ASP A 63 15.46 -4.83 2.76
CA ASP A 63 15.44 -3.70 1.81
C ASP A 63 16.56 -3.84 0.78
N SER A 64 17.76 -4.24 1.22
CA SER A 64 18.89 -4.50 0.32
C SER A 64 18.70 -5.78 -0.48
N ALA A 65 18.09 -6.81 0.11
CA ALA A 65 17.85 -8.09 -0.56
C ALA A 65 16.72 -8.03 -1.61
N HIS A 66 15.74 -7.14 -1.40
CA HIS A 66 14.60 -6.94 -2.29
C HIS A 66 14.30 -5.44 -2.51
N PRO A 67 15.18 -4.71 -3.23
CA PRO A 67 15.06 -3.26 -3.42
C PRO A 67 13.75 -2.81 -4.02
N LEU A 68 13.13 -3.69 -4.81
CA LEU A 68 11.83 -3.46 -5.43
C LEU A 68 10.70 -3.17 -4.41
N ALA A 69 10.84 -3.52 -3.13
CA ALA A 69 9.89 -3.15 -2.07
C ALA A 69 9.99 -1.66 -1.64
N LEU A 70 11.10 -1.00 -1.97
CA LEU A 70 11.40 0.38 -1.59
C LEU A 70 10.69 1.43 -2.45
N HIS A 71 10.03 1.05 -3.54
CA HIS A 71 9.45 2.02 -4.48
C HIS A 71 8.45 2.99 -3.84
N GLY A 72 7.71 2.62 -2.79
CA GLY A 72 6.86 3.57 -2.05
C GLY A 72 7.67 4.66 -1.34
N ARG A 73 8.72 4.29 -0.60
CA ARG A 73 9.65 5.23 0.04
C ARG A 73 10.41 6.08 -0.99
N ALA A 74 10.85 5.46 -2.08
CA ALA A 74 11.54 6.15 -3.18
C ALA A 74 10.62 7.14 -3.89
N ALA A 75 9.36 6.78 -4.12
CA ALA A 75 8.32 7.65 -4.67
C ALA A 75 8.09 8.87 -3.78
N ARG A 76 7.97 8.67 -2.45
CA ARG A 76 7.89 9.79 -1.50
C ARG A 76 9.07 10.76 -1.65
N THR A 77 10.30 10.26 -1.59
CA THR A 77 11.50 11.10 -1.71
C THR A 77 11.57 11.83 -3.05
N LEU A 78 11.15 11.18 -4.14
CA LEU A 78 11.11 11.79 -5.47
C LEU A 78 10.10 12.94 -5.53
N LEU A 79 8.89 12.74 -5.01
CA LEU A 79 7.83 13.74 -4.97
C LEU A 79 8.21 14.95 -4.12
N GLU A 80 8.83 14.72 -2.96
CA GLU A 80 9.35 15.79 -2.10
C GLU A 80 10.41 16.63 -2.83
N ARG A 81 11.31 16.00 -3.59
CA ARG A 81 12.32 16.68 -4.41
C ARG A 81 11.70 17.50 -5.55
N TRP A 82 10.55 17.08 -6.07
CA TRP A 82 9.78 17.84 -7.06
C TRP A 82 8.88 18.93 -6.47
N GLY A 83 8.93 19.13 -5.15
CA GLY A 83 8.20 20.21 -4.49
C GLY A 83 6.79 19.83 -4.04
N TYR A 84 6.40 18.56 -4.10
CA TYR A 84 5.13 18.11 -3.54
C TYR A 84 5.17 18.11 -2.00
N ARG A 85 4.07 18.47 -1.33
CA ARG A 85 4.05 18.76 0.13
C ARG A 85 2.83 18.22 0.89
N ASP A 86 1.84 17.62 0.24
CA ASP A 86 0.69 17.06 0.96
C ASP A 86 1.11 15.79 1.71
N GLU A 87 1.26 15.90 3.03
CA GLU A 87 1.75 14.80 3.88
C GLU A 87 0.81 13.59 3.93
N VAL A 88 -0.50 13.78 3.74
CA VAL A 88 -1.46 12.66 3.72
C VAL A 88 -1.21 11.82 2.48
N VAL A 89 -1.06 12.47 1.32
CA VAL A 89 -0.75 11.79 0.06
C VAL A 89 0.65 11.18 0.10
N LEU A 90 1.66 11.91 0.56
CA LEU A 90 3.03 11.39 0.66
C LEU A 90 3.13 10.16 1.56
N ARG A 91 2.38 10.13 2.67
CA ARG A 91 2.34 8.98 3.56
C ARG A 91 1.60 7.78 2.93
N ALA A 92 0.51 8.03 2.22
CA ALA A 92 -0.18 6.96 1.47
C ALA A 92 0.70 6.36 0.37
N VAL A 93 1.45 7.19 -0.34
CA VAL A 93 2.46 6.75 -1.33
C VAL A 93 3.60 5.99 -0.65
N GLU A 94 4.10 6.42 0.49
CA GLU A 94 5.18 5.71 1.19
C GLU A 94 4.74 4.32 1.66
N ASP A 95 3.59 4.24 2.30
CA ASP A 95 3.15 3.08 3.06
C ASP A 95 2.54 1.96 2.18
N HIS A 96 2.19 2.23 0.92
CA HIS A 96 1.44 1.26 0.09
C HIS A 96 2.17 -0.09 -0.10
N THR A 97 3.51 -0.12 -0.03
CA THR A 97 4.29 -1.36 -0.22
C THR A 97 4.36 -2.22 1.04
N THR A 98 4.44 -1.60 2.23
CA THR A 98 4.67 -2.32 3.49
C THR A 98 3.48 -2.30 4.45
N GLY A 99 2.40 -1.63 4.09
CA GLY A 99 1.19 -1.50 4.89
C GLY A 99 1.07 -0.12 5.56
N PRO A 100 -0.16 0.40 5.69
CA PRO A 100 -0.44 1.68 6.31
C PRO A 100 -0.11 1.69 7.80
N ARG A 101 0.42 2.81 8.27
CA ARG A 101 0.51 3.09 9.72
C ARG A 101 -0.89 3.43 10.25
N SER A 102 -1.16 3.12 11.53
CA SER A 102 -2.47 3.21 12.18
C SER A 102 -3.20 4.56 12.14
N HIS A 103 -2.56 5.63 11.64
CA HIS A 103 -3.07 7.01 11.70
C HIS A 103 -3.34 7.63 10.32
N CYS A 104 -3.38 6.86 9.23
CA CYS A 104 -3.67 7.39 7.90
C CYS A 104 -4.71 6.54 7.15
N PRO A 105 -6.01 6.84 7.27
CA PRO A 105 -7.07 6.12 6.55
C PRO A 105 -6.92 6.16 5.03
N VAL A 106 -6.38 7.25 4.47
CA VAL A 106 -6.08 7.34 3.02
C VAL A 106 -5.05 6.30 2.60
N SER A 107 -4.04 6.02 3.44
CA SER A 107 -3.08 4.94 3.16
C SER A 107 -3.77 3.57 3.11
N ALA A 108 -4.82 3.34 3.93
CA ALA A 108 -5.60 2.11 3.87
C ALA A 108 -6.38 2.00 2.56
N CYS A 109 -7.03 3.07 2.10
CA CYS A 109 -7.72 3.10 0.81
C CYS A 109 -6.79 2.72 -0.33
N VAL A 110 -5.59 3.33 -0.39
CA VAL A 110 -4.61 3.09 -1.45
C VAL A 110 -4.05 1.67 -1.37
N TYR A 111 -3.72 1.18 -0.17
CA TYR A 111 -3.23 -0.18 0.02
C TYR A 111 -4.24 -1.22 -0.44
N VAL A 112 -5.51 -1.08 -0.01
CA VAL A 112 -6.58 -2.00 -0.39
C VAL A 112 -6.85 -1.91 -1.89
N ALA A 113 -6.88 -0.70 -2.47
CA ALA A 113 -7.03 -0.53 -3.90
C ALA A 113 -5.91 -1.20 -4.70
N ASP A 114 -4.64 -1.02 -4.31
CA ASP A 114 -3.50 -1.63 -5.02
C ASP A 114 -3.57 -3.16 -5.05
N VAL A 115 -4.04 -3.80 -3.97
CA VAL A 115 -4.15 -5.27 -3.92
C VAL A 115 -5.39 -5.83 -4.62
N SER A 116 -6.46 -5.04 -4.79
CA SER A 116 -7.80 -5.52 -5.17
C SER A 116 -8.40 -4.84 -6.41
N GLU A 117 -7.62 -3.98 -7.08
CA GLU A 117 -8.04 -3.34 -8.33
C GLU A 117 -8.50 -4.41 -9.36
N PRO A 118 -9.59 -4.17 -10.13
CA PRO A 118 -10.25 -5.21 -10.93
C PRO A 118 -9.34 -5.96 -11.93
N GLY A 119 -8.33 -5.30 -12.47
CA GLY A 119 -7.35 -5.88 -13.39
C GLY A 119 -6.40 -6.90 -12.76
N ARG A 120 -6.38 -7.03 -11.42
CA ARG A 120 -5.69 -8.13 -10.71
C ARG A 120 -6.37 -9.47 -10.93
N GLY A 121 -7.68 -9.49 -11.15
CA GLY A 121 -8.49 -10.72 -11.30
C GLY A 121 -8.62 -11.58 -10.03
N VAL A 122 -8.28 -11.02 -8.87
CA VAL A 122 -8.35 -11.67 -7.54
C VAL A 122 -8.76 -10.61 -6.50
N ASN A 123 -9.06 -11.05 -5.27
CA ASN A 123 -9.39 -10.17 -4.13
C ASN A 123 -10.66 -9.32 -4.34
N GLU A 124 -11.64 -9.85 -5.06
CA GLU A 124 -12.95 -9.19 -5.24
C GLU A 124 -13.70 -9.02 -3.92
N ASP A 125 -13.64 -10.03 -3.07
CA ASP A 125 -14.15 -10.02 -1.69
C ASP A 125 -13.56 -8.87 -0.86
N ILE A 126 -12.25 -8.65 -0.94
CA ILE A 126 -11.56 -7.55 -0.25
C ILE A 126 -12.04 -6.20 -0.79
N ARG A 127 -12.21 -6.08 -2.12
CA ARG A 127 -12.69 -4.85 -2.77
C ARG A 127 -14.11 -4.51 -2.33
N GLU A 128 -15.00 -5.49 -2.31
CA GLU A 128 -16.39 -5.32 -1.90
C GLU A 128 -16.49 -4.96 -0.42
N LEU A 129 -15.74 -5.67 0.43
CA LEU A 129 -15.68 -5.38 1.86
C LEU A 129 -15.20 -3.94 2.12
N ALA A 130 -14.22 -3.45 1.35
CA ALA A 130 -13.67 -2.11 1.52
C ALA A 130 -14.70 -0.98 1.36
N MET A 131 -15.81 -1.24 0.69
CA MET A 131 -16.88 -0.25 0.51
C MET A 131 -17.75 -0.07 1.76
N VAL A 132 -17.70 -1.02 2.70
CA VAL A 132 -18.56 -1.02 3.90
C VAL A 132 -17.77 -1.15 5.21
N ASP A 133 -16.57 -1.74 5.16
CA ASP A 133 -15.65 -1.94 6.29
C ASP A 133 -14.20 -1.89 5.80
N LEU A 134 -13.64 -0.68 5.76
CA LEU A 134 -12.24 -0.48 5.36
C LEU A 134 -11.23 -1.12 6.32
N GLU A 135 -11.52 -1.17 7.62
CA GLU A 135 -10.59 -1.80 8.59
C GLU A 135 -10.55 -3.31 8.38
N GLY A 136 -11.71 -3.96 8.21
CA GLY A 136 -11.81 -5.37 7.86
C GLY A 136 -11.15 -5.70 6.53
N ALA A 137 -11.39 -4.90 5.48
CA ALA A 137 -10.76 -5.09 4.18
C ALA A 137 -9.24 -4.94 4.24
N LEU A 138 -8.74 -3.95 5.00
CA LEU A 138 -7.30 -3.78 5.23
C LEU A 138 -6.71 -4.99 5.97
N ALA A 139 -7.41 -5.52 6.97
CA ALA A 139 -6.97 -6.69 7.71
C ALA A 139 -6.84 -7.93 6.82
N GLN A 140 -7.83 -8.15 5.93
CA GLN A 140 -7.80 -9.22 4.95
C GLN A 140 -6.69 -9.02 3.91
N ALA A 141 -6.50 -7.79 3.41
CA ALA A 141 -5.44 -7.45 2.47
C ALA A 141 -4.03 -7.74 3.03
N ILE A 142 -3.77 -7.32 4.28
CA ILE A 142 -2.49 -7.59 4.95
C ILE A 142 -2.30 -9.09 5.16
N SER A 143 -3.33 -9.80 5.63
CA SER A 143 -3.26 -11.25 5.86
C SER A 143 -2.98 -12.02 4.57
N SER A 144 -3.72 -11.70 3.49
CA SER A 144 -3.53 -12.27 2.16
C SER A 144 -2.09 -12.07 1.66
N LYS A 145 -1.53 -10.86 1.82
CA LYS A 145 -0.15 -10.56 1.45
C LYS A 145 0.87 -11.38 2.25
N VAL A 146 0.69 -11.50 3.57
CA VAL A 146 1.60 -12.28 4.42
C VAL A 146 1.56 -13.75 4.04
N HIS A 147 0.37 -14.35 3.91
CA HIS A 147 0.22 -15.76 3.51
C HIS A 147 0.82 -16.02 2.13
N TYR A 148 0.59 -15.12 1.16
CA TYR A 148 1.18 -15.22 -0.17
C TYR A 148 2.71 -15.25 -0.13
N LEU A 149 3.34 -14.33 0.61
CA LEU A 149 4.80 -14.25 0.72
C LEU A 149 5.37 -15.49 1.42
N GLN A 150 4.73 -15.94 2.51
CA GLN A 150 5.13 -17.14 3.24
C GLN A 150 5.02 -18.41 2.39
N ALA A 151 3.91 -18.59 1.66
CA ALA A 151 3.72 -19.72 0.75
C ALA A 151 4.75 -19.76 -0.39
N ARG A 152 5.35 -18.61 -0.72
CA ARG A 152 6.41 -18.47 -1.74
C ARG A 152 7.83 -18.54 -1.15
N GLY A 153 7.97 -18.70 0.17
CA GLY A 153 9.26 -18.65 0.86
C GLY A 153 9.95 -17.28 0.79
N ILE A 154 9.20 -16.21 0.50
CA ILE A 154 9.73 -14.85 0.43
C ILE A 154 9.66 -14.22 1.83
N PRO A 155 10.75 -13.64 2.35
CA PRO A 155 10.73 -12.94 3.62
C PRO A 155 9.67 -11.83 3.65
N VAL A 156 8.94 -11.73 4.75
CA VAL A 156 7.96 -10.66 4.96
C VAL A 156 8.67 -9.44 5.58
N HIS A 157 8.43 -8.26 5.01
CA HIS A 157 9.00 -7.03 5.54
C HIS A 157 8.57 -6.80 7.01
N PRO A 158 9.48 -6.40 7.93
CA PRO A 158 9.17 -6.22 9.35
C PRO A 158 7.97 -5.31 9.63
N ARG A 159 7.82 -4.20 8.87
CA ARG A 159 6.65 -3.32 8.97
C ARG A 159 5.33 -4.05 8.66
N THR A 160 5.27 -4.82 7.57
CA THR A 160 4.10 -5.64 7.23
C THR A 160 3.81 -6.68 8.31
N LEU A 161 4.84 -7.32 8.85
CA LEU A 161 4.70 -8.33 9.90
C LEU A 161 4.21 -7.73 11.21
N SER A 162 4.64 -6.52 11.54
CA SER A 162 4.15 -5.77 12.71
C SER A 162 2.67 -5.45 12.57
N ALA A 163 2.23 -4.97 11.40
CA ALA A 163 0.82 -4.74 11.11
C ALA A 163 0.00 -6.03 11.22
N TYR A 164 0.49 -7.13 10.63
CA TYR A 164 -0.16 -8.44 10.71
C TYR A 164 -0.31 -8.95 12.16
N ARG A 165 0.75 -8.83 12.98
CA ARG A 165 0.69 -9.22 14.40
C ARG A 165 -0.29 -8.38 15.20
N ALA A 166 -0.37 -7.07 14.93
CA ALA A 166 -1.31 -6.19 15.59
C ALA A 166 -2.76 -6.57 15.30
N LEU A 167 -3.07 -7.02 14.08
CA LEU A 167 -4.40 -7.54 13.72
C LEU A 167 -4.75 -8.80 14.52
N GLN A 168 -3.79 -9.73 14.64
CA GLN A 168 -4.00 -10.97 15.41
C GLN A 168 -4.23 -10.68 16.90
N ALA A 169 -3.52 -9.72 17.48
CA ALA A 169 -3.73 -9.33 18.88
C ALA A 169 -5.11 -8.68 19.13
N ARG A 170 -5.69 -8.01 18.13
CA ARG A 170 -7.05 -7.44 18.22
C ARG A 170 -8.15 -8.50 18.10
N GLY A 171 -7.91 -9.57 17.33
CA GLY A 171 -8.78 -10.75 17.26
C GLY A 171 -8.58 -11.74 18.41
N ALA A 172 -7.44 -11.65 19.11
CA ALA A 172 -7.09 -12.45 20.28
C ALA A 172 -7.30 -11.65 21.57
N LEU A 173 -8.53 -11.24 21.85
CA LEU A 173 -8.93 -11.03 23.25
C LEU A 173 -9.09 -12.42 23.88
N PRO A 174 -8.47 -12.69 25.04
CA PRO A 174 -8.64 -13.96 25.72
C PRO A 174 -10.13 -14.18 26.03
N CYS A 175 -10.59 -15.41 25.85
CA CYS A 175 -11.75 -15.91 26.58
C CYS A 175 -11.52 -15.55 28.04
N GLY A 176 -12.46 -14.84 28.65
CA GLY A 176 -12.36 -14.46 30.04
C GLY A 176 -12.18 -15.70 30.90
N ASP A 177 -11.40 -15.54 31.97
CA ASP A 177 -11.53 -16.33 33.19
C ASP A 177 -11.10 -15.44 34.37
N ALA A 178 -12.07 -15.26 35.29
CA ALA A 178 -11.99 -14.83 36.70
C ALA A 178 -11.30 -13.51 37.09
#